data_AF-A0A914U538-F1
#
_entry.id   AF-A0A914U538-F1
#
_cell.length_a   1.000
_cell.length_b   1.000
_cell.length_c   1.000
_cell.angle_alpha   90.00
_cell.angle_beta   90.00
_cell.angle_gamma   90.00
#
_symmetry.space_group_name_H-M   'P 1'
#
loop_
_entity.id
_entity.type
_entity.pdbx_description
1 polymer ?
#
loop_
_entity_poly.entity_id
_entity_poly.type
_entity_poly.pdbx_seq_one_letter_code
_entity_poly.pdbx_strand_id
1 'polypeptide(L)'
;MQLLPFSQNVYLLLNQSTAYSFCSFKMARSVKAIAAKKAKAALSGKVTKPKPPQNAYNLWYRENRDTIIKEKRLKNLGKAARAAWKKLEDKSKWEEMAKEDKERYQREMNEHSGNNGQSASAGEDQ
;
A
#
# COMPACT_ATOMS: atom_id res chain seq x y z
N MET A 1 -38.55 52.43 7.13
CA MET A 1 -37.15 52.31 7.58
C MET A 1 -37.01 50.92 8.21
N GLN A 2 -36.27 49.93 7.71
CA GLN A 2 -35.33 49.82 6.61
C GLN A 2 -35.51 48.41 5.99
N LEU A 3 -35.54 48.33 4.66
CA LEU A 3 -35.51 47.09 3.89
C LEU A 3 -34.05 46.62 3.79
N LEU A 4 -33.76 45.36 4.15
CA LEU A 4 -32.43 44.76 3.95
C LEU A 4 -32.39 43.99 2.62
N PRO A 5 -31.41 44.26 1.72
CA PRO A 5 -31.21 43.48 0.51
C PRO A 5 -30.39 42.22 0.81
N PHE A 6 -31.07 41.11 1.09
CA PHE A 6 -30.44 39.79 1.11
C PHE A 6 -30.45 39.17 -0.30
N SER A 7 -29.66 39.74 -1.20
CA SER A 7 -29.35 39.10 -2.47
C SER A 7 -27.95 39.54 -2.84
N GLN A 8 -26.98 38.65 -2.67
CA GLN A 8 -25.65 38.58 -3.32
C GLN A 8 -24.67 37.64 -2.58
N ASN A 9 -25.01 37.05 -1.42
CA ASN A 9 -24.08 36.18 -0.67
C ASN A 9 -24.39 34.66 -0.73
N VAL A 10 -24.95 34.19 -1.86
CA VAL A 10 -25.18 32.75 -2.13
C VAL A 10 -24.23 32.17 -3.18
N TYR A 11 -23.37 32.98 -3.80
CA TYR A 11 -22.54 32.54 -4.94
C TYR A 11 -21.09 32.12 -4.61
N LEU A 12 -20.66 32.10 -3.34
CA LEU A 12 -19.31 31.64 -2.97
C LEU A 12 -19.25 30.35 -2.14
N LEU A 13 -20.39 29.81 -1.70
CA LEU A 13 -20.45 28.53 -0.98
C LEU A 13 -20.91 27.34 -1.84
N LEU A 14 -21.24 27.56 -3.12
CA LEU A 14 -21.56 26.48 -4.06
C LEU A 14 -20.44 26.13 -5.04
N ASN A 15 -19.23 26.67 -4.85
CA ASN A 15 -18.04 26.29 -5.65
C ASN A 15 -16.96 25.56 -4.84
N GLN A 16 -17.19 25.29 -3.55
CA GLN A 16 -16.35 24.37 -2.78
C GLN A 16 -16.91 22.93 -2.83
N SER A 17 -18.22 22.74 -2.99
CA SER A 17 -18.84 21.40 -2.93
C SER A 17 -18.66 20.55 -4.21
N THR A 18 -18.40 21.15 -5.37
CA THR A 18 -18.19 20.41 -6.63
C THR A 18 -16.79 19.76 -6.69
N ALA A 19 -15.78 20.37 -6.04
CA ALA A 19 -14.44 19.79 -5.94
C ALA A 19 -14.38 18.57 -5.00
N TYR A 20 -15.15 18.56 -3.91
CA TYR A 20 -15.25 17.41 -3.00
C TYR A 20 -16.05 16.23 -3.60
N SER A 21 -16.97 16.51 -4.52
CA SER A 21 -17.77 15.47 -5.17
C SER A 21 -16.97 14.67 -6.22
N PHE A 22 -16.11 15.34 -7.00
CA PHE A 22 -15.25 14.66 -7.98
C PHE A 22 -14.07 13.88 -7.34
N CYS A 23 -13.56 14.34 -6.19
CA CYS A 23 -12.52 13.62 -5.44
C CYS A 23 -13.07 12.34 -4.76
N SER A 24 -14.29 12.41 -4.22
CA SER A 24 -14.95 11.28 -3.54
C SER A 24 -15.38 10.17 -4.50
N PHE A 25 -15.85 10.52 -5.70
CA PHE A 25 -16.32 9.53 -6.67
C PHE A 25 -15.18 8.73 -7.32
N LYS A 26 -14.00 9.35 -7.54
CA LYS A 26 -12.82 8.66 -8.09
C LYS A 26 -12.14 7.75 -7.07
N MET A 27 -12.15 8.12 -5.78
CA MET A 27 -11.74 7.26 -4.67
C MET A 27 -12.66 6.02 -4.53
N ALA A 28 -13.99 6.21 -4.55
CA ALA A 28 -14.95 5.12 -4.38
C ALA A 28 -14.87 4.03 -5.48
N ARG A 29 -14.61 4.42 -6.74
CA ARG A 29 -14.37 3.48 -7.85
C ARG A 29 -13.10 2.65 -7.66
N SER A 30 -12.04 3.26 -7.13
CA SER A 30 -10.77 2.57 -6.84
C SER A 30 -10.93 1.54 -5.72
N VAL A 31 -11.62 1.90 -4.63
CA VAL A 31 -11.88 0.99 -3.50
C VAL A 31 -12.78 -0.17 -3.93
N LYS A 32 -13.85 0.08 -4.72
CA LYS A 32 -14.73 -0.97 -5.25
C LYS A 32 -13.99 -1.93 -6.20
N ALA A 33 -13.06 -1.42 -7.02
CA ALA A 33 -12.22 -2.25 -7.88
C ALA A 33 -11.19 -3.10 -7.09
N ILE A 34 -10.62 -2.56 -6.00
CA ILE A 34 -9.73 -3.30 -5.10
C ILE A 34 -10.51 -4.41 -4.35
N ALA A 35 -11.71 -4.11 -3.87
CA ALA A 35 -12.58 -5.09 -3.22
C ALA A 35 -13.01 -6.21 -4.18
N ALA A 36 -13.35 -5.88 -5.43
CA ALA A 36 -13.70 -6.87 -6.45
C ALA A 36 -12.50 -7.78 -6.83
N LYS A 37 -11.27 -7.23 -6.89
CA LYS A 37 -10.05 -8.03 -7.08
C LYS A 37 -9.78 -8.97 -5.90
N LYS A 38 -9.97 -8.51 -4.66
CA LYS A 38 -9.83 -9.35 -3.46
C LYS A 38 -10.89 -10.45 -3.41
N ALA A 39 -12.14 -10.16 -3.78
CA ALA A 39 -13.21 -11.16 -3.87
C ALA A 39 -12.95 -12.20 -4.97
N LYS A 40 -12.45 -11.78 -6.14
CA LYS A 40 -12.01 -12.69 -7.20
C LYS A 40 -10.83 -13.58 -6.78
N ALA A 41 -9.90 -13.05 -5.97
CA ALA A 41 -8.78 -13.81 -5.42
C ALA A 41 -9.22 -14.80 -4.32
N ALA A 42 -10.21 -14.44 -3.50
CA ALA A 42 -10.80 -15.31 -2.48
C ALA A 42 -11.68 -16.42 -3.08
N LEU A 43 -12.34 -16.16 -4.22
CA LEU A 43 -13.18 -17.13 -4.93
C LEU A 43 -12.38 -18.04 -5.86
N SER A 44 -11.18 -17.62 -6.30
CA SER A 44 -10.28 -18.54 -6.99
C SER A 44 -9.67 -19.47 -5.96
N GLY A 45 -10.17 -20.70 -5.87
CA GLY A 45 -9.60 -21.80 -5.06
C GLY A 45 -8.22 -22.26 -5.53
N LYS A 46 -7.31 -21.32 -5.83
CA LYS A 46 -5.91 -21.58 -6.09
C LYS A 46 -5.28 -21.85 -4.73
N VAL A 47 -4.65 -23.01 -4.60
CA VAL A 47 -3.71 -23.30 -3.51
C VAL A 47 -2.91 -22.03 -3.28
N THR A 48 -3.05 -21.43 -2.11
CA THR A 48 -2.56 -20.09 -1.85
C THR A 48 -1.05 -20.12 -1.94
N LYS A 49 -0.50 -19.60 -3.05
CA LYS A 49 0.94 -19.45 -3.21
C LYS A 49 1.48 -18.73 -1.96
N PRO A 50 2.52 -19.26 -1.31
CA PRO A 50 3.15 -18.62 -0.16
C PRO A 50 3.48 -17.16 -0.48
N LYS A 51 3.26 -16.26 0.49
CA LYS A 51 3.56 -14.84 0.29
C LYS A 51 5.08 -14.68 0.20
N PRO A 52 5.59 -13.89 -0.76
CA PRO A 52 7.04 -13.71 -0.90
C PRO A 52 7.65 -13.12 0.38
N PRO A 53 8.91 -13.47 0.69
CA PRO A 53 9.57 -13.01 1.91
C PRO A 53 9.77 -11.49 1.85
N GLN A 54 9.68 -10.84 3.00
CA GLN A 54 9.92 -9.41 3.11
C GLN A 54 11.41 -9.13 3.27
N ASN A 55 11.92 -8.15 2.53
CA ASN A 55 13.28 -7.66 2.71
C ASN A 55 13.37 -6.65 3.87
N ALA A 56 14.60 -6.37 4.31
CA ALA A 56 14.89 -5.46 5.42
C ALA A 56 14.24 -4.08 5.24
N TYR A 57 14.31 -3.52 4.02
CA TYR A 57 13.70 -2.23 3.70
C TYR A 57 12.17 -2.24 3.89
N ASN A 58 11.48 -3.30 3.47
CA ASN A 58 10.02 -3.40 3.57
C ASN A 58 9.58 -3.47 5.03
N LEU A 59 10.31 -4.19 5.87
CA LEU A 59 10.04 -4.28 7.31
C LEU A 59 10.22 -2.91 7.97
N TRP A 60 11.37 -2.26 7.73
CA TRP A 60 11.64 -0.91 8.22
C TRP A 60 10.60 0.11 7.74
N TYR A 61 10.22 0.05 6.46
CA TYR A 61 9.28 0.99 5.86
C TYR A 61 7.89 0.88 6.48
N ARG A 62 7.44 -0.32 6.87
CA ARG A 62 6.13 -0.50 7.52
C ARG A 62 6.01 0.27 8.83
N GLU A 63 7.06 0.26 9.63
CA GLU A 63 7.11 0.96 10.91
C GLU A 63 7.32 2.46 10.74
N ASN A 64 8.14 2.87 9.76
CA ASN A 64 8.53 4.27 9.59
C ASN A 64 7.60 5.05 8.66
N ARG A 65 6.66 4.41 7.95
CA ARG A 65 5.80 5.11 6.98
C ARG A 65 5.02 6.25 7.62
N ASP A 66 4.50 6.05 8.83
CA ASP A 66 3.64 7.04 9.49
C ASP A 66 4.44 8.27 9.91
N THR A 67 5.68 8.07 10.33
CA THR A 67 6.64 9.16 10.60
C THR A 67 6.96 9.94 9.31
N ILE A 68 7.27 9.24 8.22
CA ILE A 68 7.62 9.90 6.95
C ILE A 68 6.41 10.61 6.33
N ILE A 69 5.19 10.08 6.51
CA ILE A 69 3.93 10.74 6.09
C ILE A 69 3.69 12.03 6.88
N LYS A 70 3.98 12.05 8.18
CA LYS A 70 3.87 13.27 9.01
C LYS A 70 4.86 14.34 8.56
N GLU A 71 6.10 13.94 8.24
CA GLU A 71 7.17 14.87 7.88
C GLU A 71 7.10 15.38 6.43
N LYS A 72 6.60 14.55 5.50
CA LYS A 72 6.58 14.86 4.06
C LYS A 72 5.18 14.73 3.51
N ARG A 73 4.77 15.75 2.73
CA ARG A 73 3.55 15.68 1.90
C ARG A 73 3.62 14.44 0.99
N LEU A 74 2.51 13.70 0.93
CA LEU A 74 2.32 12.39 0.25
C LEU A 74 2.99 12.27 -1.13
N LYS A 75 3.13 13.38 -1.86
CA LYS A 75 3.72 13.45 -3.20
C LYS A 75 5.16 12.92 -3.29
N ASN A 76 5.96 12.96 -2.21
CA ASN A 76 7.37 12.57 -2.25
C ASN A 76 7.75 11.49 -1.21
N LEU A 77 6.77 10.74 -0.69
CA LEU A 77 6.97 9.75 0.38
C LEU A 77 8.04 8.71 0.02
N GLY A 78 7.96 8.12 -1.18
CA GLY A 78 8.90 7.07 -1.60
C GLY A 78 10.33 7.56 -1.79
N LYS A 79 10.54 8.79 -2.26
CA LYS A 79 11.87 9.39 -2.39
C LYS A 79 12.48 9.68 -1.02
N ALA A 80 11.68 10.21 -0.10
CA ALA A 80 12.10 10.49 1.27
C ALA A 80 12.44 9.19 2.03
N ALA A 81 11.62 8.14 1.89
CA ALA A 81 11.85 6.85 2.50
C ALA A 81 13.16 6.20 2.01
N ARG A 82 13.42 6.23 0.70
CA ARG A 82 14.69 5.73 0.15
C ARG A 82 15.89 6.52 0.63
N ALA A 83 15.77 7.85 0.76
CA ALA A 83 16.84 8.70 1.29
C ALA A 83 17.10 8.41 2.78
N ALA A 84 16.06 8.21 3.59
CA ALA A 84 16.19 7.84 4.99
C ALA A 84 16.83 6.45 5.15
N TRP A 85 16.42 5.46 4.36
CA TRP A 85 17.03 4.13 4.38
C TRP A 85 18.53 4.14 4.05
N LYS A 86 18.95 4.96 3.09
CA LYS A 86 20.37 5.11 2.74
C LYS A 86 21.21 5.75 3.84
N LYS A 87 20.60 6.58 4.69
CA LYS A 87 21.28 7.27 5.82
C LYS A 87 21.36 6.42 7.09
N LEU A 88 20.61 5.33 7.17
CA LEU A 88 20.67 4.41 8.30
C LEU A 88 21.92 3.53 8.13
N GLU A 89 22.84 3.60 9.08
CA GLU A 89 24.01 2.72 9.13
C GLU A 89 23.64 1.39 9.81
N ASP A 90 22.84 1.44 10.88
CA ASP A 90 22.42 0.25 11.63
C ASP A 90 21.18 -0.42 11.01
N LYS A 91 21.42 -1.35 10.08
CA LYS A 91 20.36 -2.15 9.40
C LYS A 91 20.23 -3.57 9.93
N SER A 92 21.13 -4.00 10.81
CA SER A 92 21.25 -5.40 11.28
C SER A 92 19.95 -5.95 11.86
N LYS A 93 19.21 -5.15 12.64
CA LYS A 93 17.88 -5.52 13.17
C LYS A 93 16.91 -5.96 12.06
N TRP A 94 16.89 -5.23 10.94
CA TRP A 94 15.98 -5.50 9.82
C TRP A 94 16.45 -6.65 8.94
N GLU A 95 17.77 -6.86 8.86
CA GLU A 95 18.38 -7.96 8.12
C GLU A 95 18.14 -9.31 8.81
N GLU A 96 18.20 -9.35 10.15
CA GLU A 96 17.85 -10.53 10.93
C GLU A 96 16.39 -10.93 10.72
N MET A 97 15.45 -10.00 10.89
CA MET A 97 14.03 -10.28 10.61
C MET A 97 13.79 -10.66 9.15
N ALA A 98 14.51 -10.08 8.18
CA ALA A 98 14.39 -10.47 6.78
C ALA A 98 14.92 -11.89 6.51
N LYS A 99 15.92 -12.35 7.27
CA LYS A 99 16.43 -13.72 7.21
C LYS A 99 15.39 -14.71 7.74
N GLU A 100 14.79 -14.42 8.90
CA GLU A 100 13.69 -15.22 9.44
C GLU A 100 12.50 -15.30 8.46
N ASP A 101 12.17 -14.19 7.80
CA ASP A 101 11.10 -14.11 6.81
C ASP A 101 11.38 -15.00 5.58
N LYS A 102 12.64 -15.07 5.14
CA LYS A 102 13.10 -15.98 4.07
C LYS A 102 12.98 -17.44 4.48
N GLU A 103 13.38 -17.77 5.71
CA GLU A 103 13.27 -19.14 6.23
C GLU A 103 11.80 -19.58 6.36
N ARG A 104 10.91 -18.68 6.81
CA ARG A 104 9.47 -18.92 6.78
C ARG A 104 8.98 -19.22 5.37
N TYR A 105 9.34 -18.37 4.39
CA TYR A 105 8.91 -18.58 3.01
C TYR A 105 9.43 -19.89 2.43
N GLN A 106 10.68 -20.27 2.71
CA GLN A 106 11.23 -21.54 2.23
C GLN A 106 10.43 -22.73 2.78
N ARG A 107 10.05 -22.69 4.06
CA ARG A 107 9.21 -23.72 4.69
C ARG A 107 7.84 -23.81 4.03
N GLU A 108 7.14 -22.69 3.91
CA GLU A 108 5.83 -22.61 3.26
C GLU A 108 5.89 -23.04 1.78
N MET A 109 6.98 -22.70 1.09
CA MET A 109 7.19 -23.07 -0.32
C MET A 109 7.46 -24.57 -0.48
N ASN A 110 8.23 -25.17 0.41
CA ASN A 110 8.46 -26.60 0.43
C ASN A 110 7.13 -27.36 0.64
N GLU A 111 6.34 -26.95 1.65
CA GLU A 111 5.01 -27.51 1.92
C GLU A 111 4.01 -27.30 0.77
N HIS A 112 4.10 -26.15 0.09
CA HIS A 112 3.27 -25.86 -1.08
C HIS A 112 3.68 -26.68 -2.31
N SER A 113 4.98 -26.85 -2.54
CA SER A 113 5.51 -27.59 -3.70
C SER A 113 5.16 -29.09 -3.66
N GLY A 114 5.12 -29.69 -2.46
CA GLY A 114 4.69 -31.09 -2.30
C GLY A 114 3.20 -31.31 -2.56
N ASN A 115 2.37 -30.27 -2.40
CA ASN A 115 0.92 -30.33 -2.62
C ASN A 115 0.48 -29.82 -4.01
N ASN A 116 1.33 -29.06 -4.70
CA ASN A 116 0.99 -28.32 -5.92
C ASN A 116 1.93 -28.68 -7.09
N GLY A 117 2.31 -29.95 -7.16
CA GLY A 117 3.22 -30.51 -8.18
C GLY A 117 2.61 -30.53 -9.58
N GLN A 118 2.32 -29.35 -10.15
CA GLN A 118 2.17 -29.05 -11.58
C GLN A 118 1.76 -27.58 -11.77
N SER A 119 2.66 -26.62 -11.54
CA SER A 119 2.87 -25.46 -12.43
C SER A 119 3.90 -24.49 -11.86
N ALA A 120 4.72 -23.94 -12.76
CA ALA A 120 5.63 -22.81 -12.59
C ALA A 120 7.03 -23.12 -12.02
N SER A 121 7.81 -23.85 -12.81
CA SER A 121 9.19 -23.42 -13.09
C SER A 121 9.19 -21.98 -13.60
N ALA A 122 9.93 -21.06 -12.95
CA ALA A 122 10.60 -19.92 -13.59
C ALA A 122 11.17 -18.94 -12.55
N GLY A 123 12.47 -18.67 -12.64
CA GLY A 123 13.03 -17.36 -12.30
C GLY A 123 14.11 -17.34 -11.23
N GLU A 124 15.20 -18.07 -11.46
CA GLU A 124 16.51 -17.77 -10.88
C GLU A 124 17.19 -16.82 -11.89
N ASP A 125 17.44 -15.56 -11.50
CA ASP A 125 18.31 -14.65 -12.27
C ASP A 125 18.97 -13.63 -11.31
N GLN A 126 20.29 -13.79 -11.19
CA GLN A 126 21.36 -12.88 -10.73
C GLN A 126 21.50 -12.53 -9.25
#